data_AF-A0A9P6N0D1-F1
#
_entry.id   AF-A0A9P6N0D1-F1
#
_cell.length_a   1.000
_cell.length_b   1.000
_cell.length_c   1.000
_cell.angle_alpha   90.00
_cell.angle_beta   90.00
_cell.angle_gamma   90.00
#
_symmetry.space_group_name_H-M   'P 1'
#
loop_
_entity.id
_entity.type
_entity.pdbx_description
1 polymer ?
#
loop_
_entity_poly.entity_id
_entity_poly.type
_entity_poly.pdbx_seq_one_letter_code
_entity_poly.pdbx_strand_id
1 'polypeptide(L)'
;MAYYWDYTFPSSKAQYNVSKQPPKIPVSTVDADQKRVGAGTKSEGLTENSPMRLRMEAFVKQMQKEVTSGLEEVDGEAKFKVDSWTRAEGGGGTSMVLQDGKVFEKAGVGVSVVYGMLPPAAVAQMRAQHPNISKTDEALPFFATGISCVIHPHNPNAPTVHFNYRYFELGGNGEDGEPISWWFGGGSDLTPSILYEEDAVHFHQVIKEACDKHDPRYYKDFKKWCDDYFYIQHRGERRGIGGIFFDDLDDKPADELFEFVKSCGNAFLNQYVPIMERRKNMPFTEEDKRWQQLRRGRYVEFNLVYDRGTKFGLMTPGSRIESILMSMPLTARWEYMHEPDVLAQKVTSKRIPANHRYKIEKRIKDHHRKLRKDAKNGPKAQHRSKKDPGIPNNFPFKEQILQQIADQKMKAQEEKEKAKEARRKASEKARKANKTKKANEKSSESATAAPKPKAESSSTEGVLSKAAKRKAAAAEAPSATKKSKTTVTKKDTRKAQKQEEVEDDDEVDQDAPYNFAEHFTAGDNDAEDDEDEEGDEEEEEEDDD
;
A
#
# COMPACT_ATOMS: atom_id res chain seq x y z
N MET A 1 -11.85 -3.94 26.08
CA MET A 1 -12.94 -4.48 25.24
C MET A 1 -12.38 -4.79 23.86
N ALA A 2 -12.16 -6.06 23.55
CA ALA A 2 -11.80 -6.55 22.22
C ALA A 2 -12.55 -7.87 22.04
N TYR A 3 -13.33 -8.01 20.96
CA TYR A 3 -14.30 -9.10 20.84
C TYR A 3 -13.82 -10.23 19.93
N TYR A 4 -14.09 -11.44 20.41
CA TYR A 4 -13.47 -12.70 20.05
C TYR A 4 -13.75 -13.20 18.62
N TRP A 5 -12.85 -14.05 18.13
CA TRP A 5 -13.13 -15.11 17.14
C TRP A 5 -12.67 -16.48 17.69
N ASP A 6 -12.90 -16.72 18.99
CA ASP A 6 -12.55 -18.00 19.64
C ASP A 6 -13.65 -19.05 19.41
N TYR A 7 -13.72 -19.54 18.16
CA TYR A 7 -14.45 -20.74 17.79
C TYR A 7 -13.64 -21.99 18.18
N THR A 8 -13.47 -22.22 19.48
CA THR A 8 -12.82 -23.43 20.00
C THR A 8 -13.76 -24.63 19.91
N PHE A 9 -13.47 -25.56 19.00
CA PHE A 9 -14.12 -26.88 18.99
C PHE A 9 -13.84 -27.60 20.33
N PRO A 10 -14.86 -28.03 21.10
CA PRO A 10 -14.64 -28.76 22.34
C PRO A 10 -14.11 -30.17 22.02
N SER A 11 -12.88 -30.46 22.42
CA SER A 11 -12.30 -31.82 22.34
C SER A 11 -12.96 -32.73 23.37
N SER A 12 -14.10 -33.32 23.03
CA SER A 12 -14.74 -34.34 23.84
C SER A 12 -13.94 -35.64 23.77
N LYS A 13 -13.36 -36.06 24.90
CA LYS A 13 -12.75 -37.40 25.06
C LYS A 13 -13.83 -38.48 24.97
N ALA A 14 -14.18 -38.89 23.75
CA ALA A 14 -15.02 -40.05 23.51
C ALA A 14 -14.14 -41.32 23.61
N GLN A 15 -14.34 -42.12 24.67
CA GLN A 15 -13.81 -43.48 24.71
C GLN A 15 -14.50 -44.31 23.62
N TYR A 16 -13.72 -44.98 22.77
CA TYR A 16 -14.25 -45.83 21.70
C TYR A 16 -14.95 -47.06 22.26
N ASN A 17 -16.29 -47.03 22.31
CA ASN A 17 -17.09 -48.23 22.55
C ASN A 17 -17.62 -48.78 21.22
N VAL A 18 -16.97 -49.83 20.72
CA VAL A 18 -17.16 -50.39 19.36
C VAL A 18 -18.42 -51.29 19.31
N SER A 19 -19.61 -50.72 19.52
CA SER A 19 -20.86 -51.51 19.57
C SER A 19 -22.16 -50.79 19.17
N LYS A 20 -22.16 -49.93 18.14
CA LYS A 20 -23.37 -49.57 17.35
C LYS A 20 -23.02 -49.09 15.94
N GLN A 21 -23.82 -49.48 14.95
CA GLN A 21 -23.76 -48.89 13.60
C GLN A 21 -24.34 -47.46 13.60
N PRO A 22 -23.81 -46.53 12.79
CA PRO A 22 -24.40 -45.20 12.63
C PRO A 22 -25.77 -45.28 11.93
N PRO A 23 -26.69 -44.33 12.19
CA PRO A 23 -27.98 -44.28 11.52
C PRO A 23 -27.82 -44.06 10.01
N LYS A 24 -28.58 -44.79 9.20
CA LYS A 24 -28.52 -44.71 7.73
C LYS A 24 -29.15 -43.40 7.25
N ILE A 25 -28.33 -42.50 6.71
CA ILE A 25 -28.77 -41.29 6.00
C ILE A 25 -29.57 -41.72 4.75
N PRO A 26 -30.71 -41.08 4.42
CA PRO A 26 -31.44 -41.37 3.20
C PRO A 26 -30.62 -40.98 1.96
N VAL A 27 -30.26 -41.97 1.15
CA VAL A 27 -29.31 -41.85 0.02
C VAL A 27 -29.82 -40.91 -1.09
N SER A 28 -31.14 -40.70 -1.20
CA SER A 28 -31.78 -40.03 -2.33
C SER A 28 -31.54 -38.52 -2.46
N THR A 29 -31.08 -37.83 -1.42
CA THR A 29 -30.77 -36.38 -1.48
C THR A 29 -29.30 -36.12 -1.78
N VAL A 30 -28.39 -36.87 -1.17
CA VAL A 30 -26.93 -36.66 -1.27
C VAL A 30 -26.43 -36.83 -2.72
N ASP A 31 -27.01 -37.79 -3.44
CA ASP A 31 -26.68 -38.13 -4.83
C ASP A 31 -27.08 -37.02 -5.84
N ALA A 32 -28.06 -36.17 -5.49
CA ALA A 32 -28.55 -35.09 -6.34
C ALA A 32 -27.59 -33.88 -6.33
N ASP A 33 -27.14 -33.46 -5.15
CA ASP A 33 -26.15 -32.39 -5.00
C ASP A 33 -24.77 -32.82 -5.53
N GLN A 34 -24.31 -34.03 -5.23
CA GLN A 34 -23.03 -34.53 -5.72
C GLN A 34 -22.95 -34.55 -7.26
N LYS A 35 -24.06 -34.85 -7.95
CA LYS A 35 -24.12 -34.83 -9.42
C LYS A 35 -24.31 -33.43 -10.04
N ARG A 36 -24.65 -32.39 -9.27
CA ARG A 36 -24.72 -31.00 -9.75
C ARG A 36 -23.47 -30.20 -9.41
N VAL A 37 -22.99 -30.24 -8.17
CA VAL A 37 -21.79 -29.52 -7.72
C VAL A 37 -20.51 -30.11 -8.34
N GLY A 38 -20.54 -31.37 -8.78
CA GLY A 38 -19.46 -32.00 -9.56
C GLY A 38 -19.24 -31.41 -10.96
N ALA A 39 -20.15 -30.58 -11.48
CA ALA A 39 -19.94 -29.86 -12.73
C ALA A 39 -19.19 -28.55 -12.47
N GLY A 40 -17.87 -28.54 -12.73
CA GLY A 40 -16.99 -27.40 -12.46
C GLY A 40 -17.56 -26.07 -12.99
N THR A 41 -17.79 -25.12 -12.08
CA THR A 41 -18.56 -23.88 -12.28
C THR A 41 -18.20 -23.14 -13.58
N LYS A 42 -19.01 -23.32 -14.63
CA LYS A 42 -18.96 -22.48 -15.83
C LYS A 42 -19.42 -21.07 -15.45
N SER A 43 -18.56 -20.08 -15.67
CA SER A 43 -18.94 -18.66 -15.59
C SER A 43 -19.92 -18.24 -16.70
N GLU A 44 -20.10 -19.08 -17.72
CA GLU A 44 -21.09 -18.97 -18.79
C GLU A 44 -22.52 -19.19 -18.25
N GLY A 45 -23.11 -18.16 -17.62
CA GLY A 45 -24.53 -18.19 -17.22
C GLY A 45 -24.88 -17.44 -15.93
N LEU A 46 -23.90 -16.97 -15.16
CA LEU A 46 -24.17 -16.17 -13.97
C LEU A 46 -24.75 -14.80 -14.32
N THR A 47 -25.73 -14.36 -13.54
CA THR A 47 -26.42 -13.07 -13.67
C THR A 47 -26.36 -12.31 -12.36
N GLU A 48 -26.81 -11.05 -12.36
CA GLU A 48 -26.98 -10.26 -11.12
C GLU A 48 -27.98 -10.94 -10.17
N ASN A 49 -29.00 -11.64 -10.70
CA ASN A 49 -29.99 -12.38 -9.91
C ASN A 49 -29.53 -13.79 -9.46
N SER A 50 -28.28 -14.19 -9.75
CA SER A 50 -27.76 -15.49 -9.28
C SER A 50 -27.40 -15.43 -7.78
N PRO A 51 -27.53 -16.53 -7.01
CA PRO A 51 -27.20 -16.56 -5.58
C PRO A 51 -25.81 -16.01 -5.26
N MET A 52 -25.70 -15.24 -4.18
CA MET A 52 -24.47 -14.51 -3.84
C MET A 52 -23.26 -15.45 -3.65
N ARG A 53 -23.47 -16.65 -3.09
CA ARG A 53 -22.45 -17.71 -3.01
C ARG A 53 -21.75 -17.98 -4.35
N LEU A 54 -22.49 -18.08 -5.46
CA LEU A 54 -21.97 -18.38 -6.79
C LEU A 54 -21.28 -17.16 -7.43
N ARG A 55 -21.86 -15.96 -7.23
CA ARG A 55 -21.30 -14.70 -7.75
C ARG A 55 -19.95 -14.38 -7.08
N MET A 56 -19.86 -14.56 -5.76
CA MET A 56 -18.60 -14.40 -5.03
C MET A 56 -17.60 -15.50 -5.39
N GLU A 57 -18.01 -16.78 -5.48
CA GLU A 57 -17.12 -17.87 -5.89
C GLU A 57 -16.50 -17.62 -7.28
N ALA A 58 -17.30 -17.19 -8.25
CA ALA A 58 -16.81 -16.83 -9.58
C ALA A 58 -15.86 -15.62 -9.53
N PHE A 59 -16.18 -14.61 -8.73
CA PHE A 59 -15.31 -13.45 -8.54
C PHE A 59 -13.94 -13.83 -7.96
N VAL A 60 -13.88 -14.60 -6.85
CA VAL A 60 -12.60 -14.95 -6.21
C VAL A 60 -11.75 -15.87 -7.09
N LYS A 61 -12.36 -16.80 -7.84
CA LYS A 61 -11.68 -17.63 -8.84
C LYS A 61 -11.13 -16.82 -10.02
N GLN A 62 -11.83 -15.75 -10.43
CA GLN A 62 -11.35 -14.86 -11.49
C GLN A 62 -10.23 -13.95 -10.99
N MET A 63 -10.41 -13.33 -9.82
CA MET A 63 -9.39 -12.50 -9.17
C MET A 63 -8.10 -13.28 -8.91
N GLN A 64 -8.17 -14.56 -8.53
CA GLN A 64 -6.97 -15.40 -8.39
C GLN A 64 -6.16 -15.47 -9.68
N LYS A 65 -6.80 -15.74 -10.83
CA LYS A 65 -6.13 -15.79 -12.13
C LYS A 65 -5.51 -14.46 -12.51
N GLU A 66 -6.26 -13.37 -12.37
CA GLU A 66 -5.79 -12.02 -12.70
C GLU A 66 -4.60 -11.61 -11.83
N VAL A 67 -4.68 -11.81 -10.52
CA VAL A 67 -3.61 -11.50 -9.57
C VAL A 67 -2.37 -12.37 -9.82
N THR A 68 -2.50 -13.68 -10.01
CA THR A 68 -1.33 -14.52 -10.28
C THR A 68 -0.69 -14.17 -11.62
N SER A 69 -1.49 -13.89 -12.66
CA SER A 69 -0.96 -13.51 -13.99
C SER A 69 -0.19 -12.18 -13.93
N GLY A 70 -0.77 -11.15 -13.29
CA GLY A 70 -0.09 -9.85 -13.10
C GLY A 70 1.17 -9.94 -12.24
N LEU A 71 1.26 -10.91 -11.32
CA LEU A 71 2.48 -11.16 -10.54
C LEU A 71 3.54 -11.92 -11.36
N GLU A 72 3.15 -12.88 -12.21
CA GLU A 72 4.10 -13.54 -13.12
C GLU A 72 4.69 -12.57 -14.16
N GLU A 73 3.93 -11.57 -14.62
CA GLU A 73 4.44 -10.48 -15.46
C GLU A 73 5.47 -9.60 -14.72
N VAL A 74 5.27 -9.37 -13.41
CA VAL A 74 6.19 -8.59 -12.58
C VAL A 74 7.49 -9.34 -12.26
N ASP A 75 7.42 -10.66 -12.04
CA ASP A 75 8.62 -11.51 -11.83
C ASP A 75 9.39 -11.73 -13.14
N GLY A 76 8.65 -12.03 -14.22
CA GLY A 76 9.16 -12.23 -15.57
C GLY A 76 9.83 -13.59 -15.82
N GLU A 77 9.92 -14.47 -14.81
CA GLU A 77 10.65 -15.73 -14.89
C GLU A 77 9.92 -16.87 -14.17
N ALA A 78 9.60 -16.72 -12.87
CA ALA A 78 8.91 -17.75 -12.11
C ALA A 78 7.40 -17.84 -12.42
N LYS A 79 6.82 -19.01 -12.12
CA LYS A 79 5.41 -19.36 -12.38
C LYS A 79 4.76 -19.95 -11.13
N PHE A 80 3.46 -19.72 -10.96
CA PHE A 80 2.71 -20.29 -9.84
C PHE A 80 2.47 -21.78 -10.05
N LYS A 81 2.94 -22.60 -9.10
CA LYS A 81 2.50 -23.98 -8.95
C LYS A 81 1.04 -23.97 -8.46
N VAL A 82 0.15 -24.59 -9.25
CA VAL A 82 -1.25 -24.81 -8.88
C VAL A 82 -1.35 -26.10 -8.07
N ASP A 83 -2.01 -26.04 -6.92
CA ASP A 83 -2.40 -27.22 -6.13
C ASP A 83 -3.89 -27.11 -5.76
N SER A 84 -4.71 -28.06 -6.23
CA SER A 84 -6.16 -28.07 -6.00
C SER A 84 -6.56 -29.26 -5.14
N TRP A 85 -7.35 -28.99 -4.11
CA TRP A 85 -7.62 -29.90 -3.00
C TRP A 85 -9.09 -29.86 -2.59
N THR A 86 -9.59 -30.93 -1.98
CA THR A 86 -10.96 -31.08 -1.50
C THR A 86 -10.99 -31.41 -0.01
N ARG A 87 -12.14 -31.21 0.64
CA ARG A 87 -12.41 -31.67 2.02
C ARG A 87 -13.41 -32.82 2.01
N ALA A 88 -13.20 -33.81 2.87
CA ALA A 88 -14.18 -34.87 3.10
C ALA A 88 -15.53 -34.34 3.66
N GLU A 89 -15.50 -33.21 4.37
CA GLU A 89 -16.67 -32.57 4.99
C GLU A 89 -17.48 -31.68 4.04
N GLY A 90 -16.93 -31.32 2.87
CA GLY A 90 -17.54 -30.43 1.89
C GLY A 90 -16.61 -29.33 1.38
N GLY A 91 -16.64 -29.11 0.07
CA GLY A 91 -15.85 -28.08 -0.61
C GLY A 91 -14.35 -28.41 -0.75
N GLY A 92 -13.53 -27.37 -0.81
CA GLY A 92 -12.11 -27.46 -1.13
C GLY A 92 -11.48 -26.11 -1.44
N GLY A 93 -10.46 -26.11 -2.31
CA GLY A 93 -9.81 -24.88 -2.77
C GLY A 93 -8.72 -25.12 -3.80
N THR A 94 -8.14 -24.01 -4.27
CA THR A 94 -6.97 -23.98 -5.14
C THR A 94 -5.95 -23.04 -4.55
N SER A 95 -4.79 -23.57 -4.17
CA SER A 95 -3.64 -22.84 -3.64
C SER A 95 -2.63 -22.65 -4.78
N MET A 96 -2.40 -21.41 -5.20
CA MET A 96 -1.36 -21.07 -6.17
C MET A 96 -0.15 -20.51 -5.44
N VAL A 97 1.01 -21.14 -5.57
CA VAL A 97 2.25 -20.74 -4.88
C VAL A 97 3.40 -20.58 -5.88
N LEU A 98 4.04 -19.42 -5.87
CA LEU A 98 5.31 -19.13 -6.53
C LEU A 98 6.36 -18.99 -5.43
N GLN A 99 7.51 -19.64 -5.58
CA GLN A 99 8.63 -19.59 -4.64
C GLN A 99 9.94 -19.53 -5.42
N ASP A 100 10.98 -18.96 -4.79
CA ASP A 100 12.33 -18.83 -5.35
C ASP A 100 12.35 -18.05 -6.68
N GLY A 101 11.40 -17.13 -6.84
CA GLY A 101 11.28 -16.24 -7.98
C GLY A 101 12.24 -15.06 -7.91
N LYS A 102 12.46 -14.45 -9.07
CA LYS A 102 13.45 -13.40 -9.30
C LYS A 102 13.13 -12.10 -8.55
N VAL A 103 11.84 -11.81 -8.41
CA VAL A 103 11.29 -10.65 -7.72
C VAL A 103 10.57 -11.09 -6.45
N PHE A 104 9.86 -12.22 -6.51
CA PHE A 104 9.11 -12.78 -5.38
C PHE A 104 9.80 -14.02 -4.81
N GLU A 105 10.42 -13.86 -3.63
CA GLU A 105 11.05 -14.95 -2.89
C GLU A 105 10.01 -16.01 -2.48
N LYS A 106 8.80 -15.56 -2.13
CA LYS A 106 7.60 -16.38 -1.99
C LYS A 106 6.34 -15.53 -2.22
N ALA A 107 5.41 -16.01 -3.03
CA ALA A 107 4.10 -15.40 -3.25
C ALA A 107 3.02 -16.50 -3.23
N GLY A 108 1.96 -16.27 -2.47
CA GLY A 108 0.83 -17.19 -2.35
C GLY A 108 -0.48 -16.51 -2.67
N VAL A 109 -1.32 -17.16 -3.47
CA VAL A 109 -2.70 -16.74 -3.78
C VAL A 109 -3.61 -17.95 -3.65
N GLY A 110 -4.31 -18.07 -2.53
CA GLY A 110 -5.21 -19.17 -2.22
C GLY A 110 -6.67 -18.77 -2.40
N VAL A 111 -7.45 -19.61 -3.06
CA VAL A 111 -8.92 -19.55 -3.06
C VAL A 111 -9.45 -20.77 -2.31
N SER A 112 -10.47 -20.56 -1.49
CA SER A 112 -11.20 -21.64 -0.80
C SER A 112 -12.69 -21.47 -1.00
N VAL A 113 -13.38 -22.59 -1.18
CA VAL A 113 -14.84 -22.70 -1.30
C VAL A 113 -15.25 -23.84 -0.38
N VAL A 114 -15.72 -23.52 0.82
CA VAL A 114 -16.00 -24.47 1.90
C VAL A 114 -17.48 -24.40 2.24
N TYR A 115 -18.09 -25.57 2.44
CA TYR A 115 -19.47 -25.69 2.89
C TYR A 115 -19.62 -26.95 3.73
N GLY A 116 -20.66 -27.02 4.55
CA GLY A 116 -20.91 -28.14 5.44
C GLY A 116 -22.00 -27.80 6.45
N MET A 117 -21.98 -28.47 7.61
CA MET A 117 -22.90 -28.21 8.72
C MET A 117 -22.15 -27.66 9.93
N LEU A 118 -22.56 -26.51 10.46
CA LEU A 118 -22.07 -25.98 11.74
C LEU A 118 -22.87 -26.58 12.91
N PRO A 119 -22.20 -27.13 13.94
CA PRO A 119 -22.89 -27.68 15.10
C PRO A 119 -23.52 -26.57 15.96
N PRO A 120 -24.57 -26.87 16.76
CA PRO A 120 -25.28 -25.88 17.57
C PRO A 120 -24.39 -25.02 18.46
N ALA A 121 -23.30 -25.57 18.99
CA ALA A 121 -22.34 -24.85 19.81
C ALA A 121 -21.61 -23.72 19.05
N ALA A 122 -21.25 -23.94 17.78
CA ALA A 122 -20.64 -22.91 16.94
C ALA A 122 -21.67 -21.85 16.51
N VAL A 123 -22.89 -22.27 16.17
CA VAL A 123 -24.02 -21.37 15.87
C VAL A 123 -24.35 -20.48 17.08
N ALA A 124 -24.31 -21.03 18.30
CA ALA A 124 -24.51 -20.29 19.54
C ALA A 124 -23.40 -19.25 19.82
N GLN A 125 -22.15 -19.52 19.42
CA GLN A 125 -21.06 -18.54 19.45
C GLN A 125 -21.29 -17.43 18.40
N MET A 126 -21.67 -17.76 17.17
CA MET A 126 -21.98 -16.77 16.11
C MET A 126 -23.12 -15.81 16.50
N ARG A 127 -24.16 -16.30 17.19
CA ARG A 127 -25.27 -15.45 17.66
C ARG A 127 -24.84 -14.30 18.59
N ALA A 128 -23.68 -14.40 19.24
CA ALA A 128 -23.15 -13.33 20.08
C ALA A 128 -22.74 -12.07 19.29
N GLN A 129 -22.51 -12.21 17.98
CA GLN A 129 -22.16 -11.12 17.06
C GLN A 129 -23.28 -10.85 16.04
N HIS A 130 -24.00 -11.87 15.58
CA HIS A 130 -25.12 -11.74 14.64
C HIS A 130 -26.46 -12.03 15.36
N PRO A 131 -27.16 -11.02 15.90
CA PRO A 131 -28.39 -11.21 16.69
C PRO A 131 -29.58 -11.74 15.88
N ASN A 132 -29.49 -11.70 14.55
CA ASN A 132 -30.49 -12.24 13.62
C ASN A 132 -30.53 -13.79 13.64
N ILE A 133 -29.47 -14.44 14.11
CA ILE A 133 -29.43 -15.90 14.26
C ILE A 133 -30.34 -16.31 15.42
N SER A 134 -31.51 -16.89 15.12
CA SER A 134 -32.39 -17.47 16.15
C SER A 134 -31.68 -18.56 16.96
N LYS A 135 -32.04 -18.75 18.24
CA LYS A 135 -31.56 -19.92 18.99
C LYS A 135 -32.09 -21.19 18.30
N THR A 136 -31.18 -22.03 17.85
CA THR A 136 -31.46 -23.40 17.43
C THR A 136 -30.58 -24.37 18.23
N ASP A 137 -31.10 -25.58 18.43
CA ASP A 137 -30.36 -26.73 18.95
C ASP A 137 -30.04 -27.75 17.82
N GLU A 138 -30.31 -27.37 16.56
CA GLU A 138 -29.99 -28.11 15.34
C GLU A 138 -28.69 -27.61 14.68
N ALA A 139 -28.05 -28.46 13.86
CA ALA A 139 -26.91 -28.05 13.05
C ALA A 139 -27.41 -27.31 11.78
N LEU A 140 -26.80 -26.16 11.46
CA LEU A 140 -27.19 -25.35 10.30
C LEU A 140 -26.20 -25.52 9.15
N PRO A 141 -26.66 -25.54 7.89
CA PRO A 141 -25.75 -25.48 6.75
C PRO A 141 -25.00 -24.14 6.75
N PHE A 142 -23.77 -24.14 6.24
CA PHE A 142 -23.00 -22.92 6.02
C PHE A 142 -22.26 -22.97 4.68
N PHE A 143 -21.94 -21.78 4.16
CA PHE A 143 -21.06 -21.59 3.02
C PHE A 143 -20.05 -20.47 3.33
N ALA A 144 -18.79 -20.70 2.98
CA ALA A 144 -17.69 -19.76 3.16
C ALA A 144 -16.79 -19.79 1.92
N THR A 145 -16.62 -18.65 1.25
CA THR A 145 -15.70 -18.54 0.11
C THR A 145 -14.82 -17.31 0.24
N GLY A 146 -13.60 -17.37 -0.28
CA GLY A 146 -12.70 -16.23 -0.26
C GLY A 146 -11.39 -16.46 -1.00
N ILE A 147 -10.74 -15.34 -1.30
CA ILE A 147 -9.35 -15.25 -1.77
C ILE A 147 -8.48 -14.69 -0.66
N SER A 148 -7.31 -15.29 -0.44
CA SER A 148 -6.27 -14.79 0.47
C SER A 148 -4.92 -14.77 -0.25
N CYS A 149 -4.17 -13.69 -0.07
CA CYS A 149 -2.89 -13.49 -0.71
C CYS A 149 -1.87 -12.90 0.26
N VAL A 150 -0.64 -13.43 0.21
CA VAL A 150 0.54 -12.87 0.88
C VAL A 150 1.71 -12.95 -0.08
N ILE A 151 2.49 -11.85 -0.17
CA ILE A 151 3.61 -11.75 -1.08
C ILE A 151 4.84 -11.22 -0.34
N HIS A 152 5.95 -11.92 -0.46
CA HIS A 152 7.25 -11.55 0.10
C HIS A 152 8.28 -11.34 -1.02
N PRO A 153 8.52 -10.09 -1.44
CA PRO A 153 9.58 -9.77 -2.38
C PRO A 153 10.97 -10.18 -1.88
N HIS A 154 11.84 -10.53 -2.81
CA HIS A 154 13.25 -10.81 -2.52
C HIS A 154 14.02 -9.51 -2.14
N ASN A 155 13.69 -8.39 -2.79
CA ASN A 155 14.35 -7.10 -2.56
C ASN A 155 13.82 -6.42 -1.27
N PRO A 156 14.68 -6.00 -0.31
CA PRO A 156 14.26 -5.31 0.92
C PRO A 156 13.60 -3.94 0.69
N ASN A 157 13.83 -3.31 -0.47
CA ASN A 157 13.13 -2.08 -0.85
C ASN A 157 11.68 -2.32 -1.26
N ALA A 158 11.32 -3.55 -1.64
CA ALA A 158 9.97 -3.90 -2.06
C ALA A 158 9.17 -4.42 -0.86
N PRO A 159 7.99 -3.85 -0.55
CA PRO A 159 7.21 -4.21 0.63
C PRO A 159 6.57 -5.58 0.51
N THR A 160 6.43 -6.28 1.65
CA THR A 160 5.46 -7.38 1.74
C THR A 160 4.05 -6.79 1.67
N VAL A 161 3.12 -7.50 1.03
CA VAL A 161 1.69 -7.12 1.00
C VAL A 161 0.81 -8.31 1.33
N HIS A 162 -0.35 -8.02 1.92
CA HIS A 162 -1.41 -8.98 2.16
C HIS A 162 -2.74 -8.42 1.64
N PHE A 163 -3.62 -9.31 1.18
CA PHE A 163 -5.05 -9.02 1.08
C PHE A 163 -5.88 -10.27 1.34
N ASN A 164 -7.11 -10.06 1.80
CA ASN A 164 -8.13 -11.09 1.85
C ASN A 164 -9.47 -10.48 1.45
N TYR A 165 -10.30 -11.23 0.72
CA TYR A 165 -11.69 -10.90 0.48
C TYR A 165 -12.52 -12.18 0.59
N ARG A 166 -13.52 -12.18 1.48
CA ARG A 166 -14.34 -13.34 1.83
C ARG A 166 -15.81 -12.99 1.97
N TYR A 167 -16.64 -13.99 1.79
CA TYR A 167 -18.07 -13.99 2.05
C TYR A 167 -18.41 -15.22 2.88
N PHE A 168 -19.28 -15.05 3.86
CA PHE A 168 -19.80 -16.11 4.71
C PHE A 168 -21.32 -16.03 4.74
N GLU A 169 -22.00 -17.18 4.75
CA GLU A 169 -23.43 -17.27 5.02
C GLU A 169 -23.80 -18.54 5.80
N LEU A 170 -24.85 -18.41 6.61
CA LEU A 170 -25.43 -19.42 7.49
C LEU A 170 -26.88 -19.67 7.10
N GLY A 171 -27.31 -20.93 7.05
CA GLY A 171 -28.60 -21.31 6.48
C GLY A 171 -28.55 -21.43 4.95
N GLY A 172 -29.74 -21.47 4.33
CA GLY A 172 -29.89 -21.65 2.88
C GLY A 172 -29.65 -23.09 2.41
N ASN A 173 -30.72 -23.80 2.05
CA ASN A 173 -30.70 -25.19 1.57
C ASN A 173 -30.25 -25.28 0.10
N GLY A 174 -29.00 -24.88 -0.20
CA GLY A 174 -28.46 -24.93 -1.56
C GLY A 174 -28.73 -23.64 -2.35
N GLU A 175 -29.12 -23.79 -3.62
CA GLU A 175 -29.35 -22.66 -4.54
C GLU A 175 -30.71 -21.98 -4.34
N ASP A 176 -31.70 -22.68 -3.76
CA ASP A 176 -33.10 -22.26 -3.67
C ASP A 176 -33.51 -21.64 -2.32
N GLY A 177 -32.57 -21.47 -1.38
CA GLY A 177 -32.88 -21.05 -0.01
C GLY A 177 -32.10 -19.82 0.44
N GLU A 178 -32.80 -18.77 0.83
CA GLU A 178 -32.22 -17.56 1.44
C GLU A 178 -31.42 -17.88 2.72
N PRO A 179 -30.24 -17.25 2.93
CA PRO A 179 -29.47 -17.41 4.16
C PRO A 179 -30.14 -16.72 5.35
N ILE A 180 -29.98 -17.31 6.54
CA ILE A 180 -30.44 -16.78 7.85
C ILE A 180 -29.59 -15.56 8.26
N SER A 181 -28.29 -15.60 7.95
CA SER A 181 -27.34 -14.52 8.20
C SER A 181 -26.19 -14.65 7.20
N TRP A 182 -25.67 -13.54 6.71
CA TRP A 182 -24.54 -13.49 5.77
C TRP A 182 -23.74 -12.22 6.01
N TRP A 183 -22.45 -12.22 5.67
CA TRP A 183 -21.60 -11.03 5.76
C TRP A 183 -20.38 -11.12 4.85
N PHE A 184 -19.81 -9.96 4.54
CA PHE A 184 -18.51 -9.84 3.90
C PHE A 184 -17.41 -9.53 4.91
N GLY A 185 -16.17 -9.88 4.57
CA GLY A 185 -14.99 -9.49 5.31
C GLY A 185 -13.77 -9.38 4.39
N GLY A 186 -12.74 -8.65 4.81
CA GLY A 186 -11.53 -8.53 4.01
C GLY A 186 -10.73 -7.26 4.23
N GLY A 187 -9.99 -6.88 3.19
CA GLY A 187 -9.12 -5.72 3.15
C GLY A 187 -7.74 -6.03 2.59
N SER A 188 -6.85 -5.06 2.64
CA SER A 188 -5.46 -5.19 2.19
C SER A 188 -4.55 -4.25 2.97
N ASP A 189 -3.35 -4.72 3.32
CA ASP A 189 -2.36 -3.97 4.10
C ASP A 189 -0.94 -4.14 3.54
N LEU A 190 -0.11 -3.10 3.73
CA LEU A 190 1.26 -3.04 3.24
C LEU A 190 2.26 -3.11 4.40
N THR A 191 3.22 -4.03 4.31
CA THR A 191 4.32 -4.24 5.26
C THR A 191 5.68 -3.94 4.61
N PRO A 192 6.08 -2.66 4.50
CA PRO A 192 7.41 -2.28 4.07
C PRO A 192 8.48 -2.69 5.09
N SER A 193 9.66 -3.08 4.60
CA SER A 193 10.87 -3.14 5.43
C SER A 193 11.59 -1.78 5.45
N ILE A 194 11.74 -1.15 4.28
CA ILE A 194 12.21 0.22 4.11
C ILE A 194 11.00 1.09 3.73
N LEU A 195 10.80 2.20 4.46
CA LEU A 195 9.64 3.09 4.26
C LEU A 195 9.90 4.10 3.14
N TYR A 196 8.99 4.14 2.16
CA TYR A 196 8.92 5.16 1.11
C TYR A 196 7.58 5.91 1.20
N GLU A 197 7.62 7.24 1.37
CA GLU A 197 6.44 8.09 1.58
C GLU A 197 5.50 8.03 0.37
N GLU A 198 6.07 8.03 -0.83
CA GLU A 198 5.33 7.95 -2.09
C GLU A 198 4.66 6.58 -2.33
N ASP A 199 5.16 5.49 -1.73
CA ASP A 199 4.52 4.18 -1.81
C ASP A 199 3.38 4.06 -0.79
N ALA A 200 3.57 4.60 0.42
CA ALA A 200 2.52 4.69 1.42
C ALA A 200 1.33 5.51 0.91
N VAL A 201 1.60 6.69 0.31
CA VAL A 201 0.57 7.54 -0.31
C VAL A 201 -0.10 6.82 -1.48
N HIS A 202 0.66 6.18 -2.39
CA HIS A 202 0.09 5.44 -3.53
C HIS A 202 -0.84 4.31 -3.08
N PHE A 203 -0.39 3.46 -2.16
CA PHE A 203 -1.13 2.29 -1.68
C PHE A 203 -2.45 2.69 -0.99
N HIS A 204 -2.40 3.71 -0.14
CA HIS A 204 -3.57 4.22 0.58
C HIS A 204 -4.53 5.03 -0.31
N GLN A 205 -4.02 5.81 -1.27
CA GLN A 205 -4.86 6.59 -2.18
C GLN A 205 -5.70 5.69 -3.09
N VAL A 206 -5.11 4.65 -3.68
CA VAL A 206 -5.83 3.75 -4.62
C VAL A 206 -6.94 2.96 -3.91
N ILE A 207 -6.72 2.49 -2.67
CA ILE A 207 -7.79 1.81 -1.90
C ILE A 207 -8.81 2.80 -1.33
N LYS A 208 -8.42 4.04 -1.02
CA LYS A 208 -9.38 5.11 -0.71
C LYS A 208 -10.30 5.39 -1.91
N GLU A 209 -9.76 5.47 -3.12
CA GLU A 209 -10.55 5.64 -4.35
C GLU A 209 -11.43 4.42 -4.68
N ALA A 210 -11.16 3.24 -4.11
CA ALA A 210 -12.10 2.12 -4.13
C ALA A 210 -13.24 2.33 -3.12
N CYS A 211 -12.92 2.69 -1.88
CA CYS A 211 -13.90 2.92 -0.80
C CYS A 211 -14.85 4.09 -1.08
N ASP A 212 -14.31 5.23 -1.54
CA ASP A 212 -15.02 6.49 -1.77
C ASP A 212 -16.17 6.37 -2.79
N LYS A 213 -16.18 5.30 -3.62
CA LYS A 213 -17.25 4.99 -4.57
C LYS A 213 -18.51 4.43 -3.91
N HIS A 214 -18.40 3.88 -2.70
CA HIS A 214 -19.45 3.12 -2.01
C HIS A 214 -19.84 3.74 -0.67
N ASP A 215 -18.87 4.28 0.07
CA ASP A 215 -19.14 5.09 1.26
C ASP A 215 -17.94 5.98 1.62
N PRO A 216 -18.12 7.32 1.77
CA PRO A 216 -17.08 8.20 2.27
C PRO A 216 -16.54 7.85 3.68
N ARG A 217 -17.28 7.06 4.47
CA ARG A 217 -16.86 6.55 5.78
C ARG A 217 -15.87 5.39 5.67
N TYR A 218 -16.05 4.48 4.70
CA TYR A 218 -15.38 3.17 4.66
C TYR A 218 -13.85 3.28 4.76
N TYR A 219 -13.20 4.15 3.97
CA TYR A 219 -11.74 4.29 4.07
C TYR A 219 -11.30 4.76 5.47
N LYS A 220 -11.97 5.77 6.06
CA LYS A 220 -11.61 6.30 7.37
C LYS A 220 -11.71 5.23 8.47
N ASP A 221 -12.82 4.51 8.48
CA ASP A 221 -13.15 3.60 9.57
C ASP A 221 -12.44 2.25 9.41
N PHE A 222 -12.39 1.69 8.19
CA PHE A 222 -11.65 0.47 7.89
C PHE A 222 -10.13 0.66 7.91
N LYS A 223 -9.59 1.87 7.65
CA LYS A 223 -8.16 2.17 7.87
C LYS A 223 -7.83 2.16 9.36
N LYS A 224 -8.67 2.76 10.21
CA LYS A 224 -8.48 2.69 11.67
C LYS A 224 -8.54 1.24 12.16
N TRP A 225 -9.50 0.45 11.67
CA TRP A 225 -9.60 -0.97 12.01
C TRP A 225 -8.37 -1.76 11.53
N CYS A 226 -7.80 -1.41 10.37
CA CYS A 226 -6.54 -1.98 9.87
C CYS A 226 -5.37 -1.69 10.81
N ASP A 227 -5.23 -0.43 11.27
CA ASP A 227 -4.22 -0.07 12.27
C ASP A 227 -4.40 -0.93 13.53
N ASP A 228 -5.64 -1.00 14.07
CA ASP A 228 -5.95 -1.68 15.33
C ASP A 228 -5.82 -3.20 15.26
N TYR A 229 -6.17 -3.83 14.14
CA TYR A 229 -6.06 -5.28 13.95
C TYR A 229 -4.60 -5.73 13.83
N PHE A 230 -3.78 -5.07 12.99
CA PHE A 230 -2.40 -5.48 12.73
C PHE A 230 -1.40 -4.97 13.77
N TYR A 231 -1.76 -5.06 15.06
CA TYR A 231 -0.93 -4.64 16.20
C TYR A 231 -0.24 -5.83 16.89
N ILE A 232 1.08 -5.75 17.02
CA ILE A 232 1.90 -6.75 17.73
C ILE A 232 2.01 -6.30 19.19
N GLN A 233 1.04 -6.70 20.01
CA GLN A 233 0.85 -6.18 21.38
C GLN A 233 2.14 -6.28 22.22
N HIS A 234 2.82 -7.42 22.20
CA HIS A 234 4.06 -7.65 22.95
C HIS A 234 5.31 -6.91 22.42
N ARG A 235 5.18 -6.15 21.32
CA ARG A 235 6.25 -5.30 20.74
C ARG A 235 5.92 -3.81 20.76
N GLY A 236 4.66 -3.42 20.97
CA GLY A 236 4.22 -2.02 20.91
C GLY A 236 4.18 -1.43 19.49
N GLU A 237 4.31 -2.25 18.44
CA GLU A 237 4.37 -1.81 17.03
C GLU A 237 3.25 -2.42 16.17
N ARG A 238 2.99 -1.79 15.02
CA ARG A 238 2.10 -2.32 13.98
C ARG A 238 2.93 -3.21 13.03
N ARG A 239 2.33 -4.24 12.44
CA ARG A 239 2.99 -5.16 11.48
C ARG A 239 3.63 -4.40 10.31
N GLY A 240 2.87 -3.46 9.74
CA GLY A 240 3.22 -2.60 8.62
C GLY A 240 2.56 -1.22 8.71
N ILE A 241 2.32 -0.57 7.58
CA ILE A 241 1.69 0.76 7.47
C ILE A 241 0.15 0.70 7.27
N GLY A 242 -0.46 -0.46 7.52
CA GLY A 242 -1.89 -0.71 7.35
C GLY A 242 -2.35 -0.56 5.90
N GLY A 243 -3.62 -0.20 5.75
CA GLY A 243 -4.36 -0.15 4.49
C GLY A 243 -5.85 -0.03 4.81
N ILE A 244 -6.65 -1.05 4.51
CA ILE A 244 -8.00 -1.22 5.08
C ILE A 244 -8.19 -2.62 5.66
N PHE A 245 -9.07 -2.75 6.66
CA PHE A 245 -9.55 -4.01 7.21
C PHE A 245 -11.02 -3.87 7.59
N PHE A 246 -11.83 -4.86 7.23
CA PHE A 246 -13.23 -4.97 7.63
C PHE A 246 -13.59 -6.43 7.89
N ASP A 247 -14.58 -6.61 8.77
CA ASP A 247 -15.19 -7.89 9.09
C ASP A 247 -16.67 -7.67 9.35
N ASP A 248 -17.44 -8.76 9.39
CA ASP A 248 -18.82 -8.76 9.86
C ASP A 248 -19.68 -7.67 9.15
N LEU A 249 -19.40 -7.44 7.86
CA LEU A 249 -19.97 -6.35 7.07
C LEU A 249 -21.27 -6.81 6.39
N ASP A 250 -22.39 -6.42 7.00
CA ASP A 250 -23.77 -6.65 6.57
C ASP A 250 -24.65 -5.36 6.60
N ASP A 251 -24.03 -4.17 6.67
CA ASP A 251 -24.72 -2.87 6.93
C ASP A 251 -25.58 -2.32 5.78
N LYS A 252 -25.62 -3.00 4.62
CA LYS A 252 -26.27 -2.60 3.36
C LYS A 252 -26.72 -3.84 2.57
N PRO A 253 -27.54 -3.72 1.50
CA PRO A 253 -27.87 -4.84 0.63
C PRO A 253 -26.63 -5.59 0.12
N ALA A 254 -26.73 -6.92 0.02
CA ALA A 254 -25.61 -7.79 -0.35
C ALA A 254 -24.96 -7.41 -1.69
N ASP A 255 -25.75 -6.93 -2.66
CA ASP A 255 -25.26 -6.41 -3.94
C ASP A 255 -24.35 -5.19 -3.80
N GLU A 256 -24.73 -4.19 -2.99
CA GLU A 256 -23.90 -3.00 -2.77
C GLU A 256 -22.57 -3.35 -2.10
N LEU A 257 -22.61 -4.27 -1.12
CA LEU A 257 -21.41 -4.76 -0.44
C LEU A 257 -20.54 -5.65 -1.35
N PHE A 258 -21.15 -6.40 -2.27
CA PHE A 258 -20.42 -7.15 -3.29
C PHE A 258 -19.75 -6.22 -4.33
N GLU A 259 -20.40 -5.14 -4.77
CA GLU A 259 -19.74 -4.14 -5.62
C GLU A 259 -18.59 -3.42 -4.91
N PHE A 260 -18.71 -3.17 -3.60
CA PHE A 260 -17.62 -2.68 -2.77
C PHE A 260 -16.45 -3.68 -2.69
N VAL A 261 -16.71 -4.95 -2.37
CA VAL A 261 -15.69 -6.00 -2.30
C VAL A 261 -15.00 -6.20 -3.66
N LYS A 262 -15.75 -6.22 -4.77
CA LYS A 262 -15.18 -6.24 -6.13
C LYS A 262 -14.30 -5.02 -6.41
N SER A 263 -14.74 -3.83 -5.98
CA SER A 263 -13.97 -2.59 -6.17
C SER A 263 -12.64 -2.60 -5.41
N CYS A 264 -12.62 -3.16 -4.19
CA CYS A 264 -11.41 -3.30 -3.38
C CYS A 264 -10.49 -4.43 -3.89
N GLY A 265 -11.05 -5.54 -4.38
CA GLY A 265 -10.27 -6.60 -5.04
C GLY A 265 -9.60 -6.11 -6.33
N ASN A 266 -10.37 -5.52 -7.25
CA ASN A 266 -9.87 -5.02 -8.53
C ASN A 266 -8.89 -3.83 -8.39
N ALA A 267 -8.83 -3.20 -7.21
CA ALA A 267 -7.83 -2.18 -6.89
C ALA A 267 -6.43 -2.78 -6.62
N PHE A 268 -6.31 -4.04 -6.22
CA PHE A 268 -5.05 -4.60 -5.67
C PHE A 268 -3.84 -4.47 -6.60
N LEU A 269 -3.95 -4.87 -7.87
CA LEU A 269 -2.83 -4.77 -8.82
C LEU A 269 -2.43 -3.31 -9.05
N ASN A 270 -3.40 -2.38 -9.06
CA ASN A 270 -3.15 -0.94 -9.16
C ASN A 270 -2.51 -0.36 -7.88
N GLN A 271 -2.78 -0.92 -6.69
CA GLN A 271 -2.07 -0.56 -5.46
C GLN A 271 -0.61 -1.05 -5.49
N TYR A 272 -0.38 -2.30 -5.89
CA TYR A 272 0.89 -3.00 -5.61
C TYR A 272 1.88 -3.02 -6.78
N VAL A 273 1.45 -3.27 -8.02
CA VAL A 273 2.35 -3.39 -9.18
C VAL A 273 3.15 -2.09 -9.42
N PRO A 274 2.57 -0.88 -9.34
CA PRO A 274 3.34 0.36 -9.49
C PRO A 274 4.41 0.57 -8.40
N ILE A 275 4.25 -0.03 -7.22
CA ILE A 275 5.29 -0.04 -6.17
C ILE A 275 6.37 -1.05 -6.55
N MET A 276 5.99 -2.25 -6.97
CA MET A 276 6.95 -3.28 -7.39
C MET A 276 7.86 -2.80 -8.53
N GLU A 277 7.33 -2.13 -9.56
CA GLU A 277 8.16 -1.58 -10.64
C GLU A 277 9.14 -0.49 -10.18
N ARG A 278 8.80 0.27 -9.12
CA ARG A 278 9.73 1.24 -8.52
C ARG A 278 10.84 0.58 -7.71
N ARG A 279 10.55 -0.55 -7.03
CA ARG A 279 11.43 -1.10 -5.98
C ARG A 279 12.17 -2.38 -6.34
N LYS A 280 11.62 -3.24 -7.21
CA LYS A 280 12.16 -4.60 -7.46
C LYS A 280 13.61 -4.61 -7.92
N ASN A 281 14.01 -3.61 -8.70
CA ASN A 281 15.35 -3.45 -9.28
C ASN A 281 16.29 -2.51 -8.48
N MET A 282 15.89 -2.03 -7.30
CA MET A 282 16.75 -1.13 -6.50
C MET A 282 17.94 -1.90 -5.91
N PRO A 283 19.17 -1.36 -5.91
CA PRO A 283 20.28 -1.96 -5.18
C PRO A 283 20.00 -1.92 -3.67
N PHE A 284 20.56 -2.90 -2.96
CA PHE A 284 20.45 -3.03 -1.51
C PHE A 284 21.74 -3.61 -0.93
N THR A 285 21.90 -3.50 0.39
CA THR A 285 23.04 -4.01 1.16
C THR A 285 22.65 -5.24 1.99
N GLU A 286 23.64 -5.95 2.50
CA GLU A 286 23.42 -7.03 3.49
C GLU A 286 22.74 -6.52 4.78
N GLU A 287 22.89 -5.24 5.12
CA GLU A 287 22.19 -4.60 6.24
C GLU A 287 20.69 -4.42 5.92
N ASP A 288 20.35 -3.95 4.72
CA ASP A 288 18.96 -3.87 4.24
C ASP A 288 18.30 -5.26 4.20
N LYS A 289 19.01 -6.28 3.72
CA LYS A 289 18.51 -7.67 3.68
C LYS A 289 18.35 -8.22 5.10
N ARG A 290 19.32 -8.03 6.01
CA ARG A 290 19.18 -8.37 7.44
C ARG A 290 18.00 -7.67 8.11
N TRP A 291 17.77 -6.39 7.80
CA TRP A 291 16.62 -5.65 8.30
C TRP A 291 15.29 -6.21 7.78
N GLN A 292 15.19 -6.56 6.49
CA GLN A 292 14.02 -7.27 5.95
C GLN A 292 13.78 -8.59 6.71
N GLN A 293 14.81 -9.37 7.02
CA GLN A 293 14.68 -10.61 7.76
C GLN A 293 14.12 -10.41 9.18
N LEU A 294 14.53 -9.33 9.87
CA LEU A 294 14.01 -8.94 11.19
C LEU A 294 12.55 -8.44 11.11
N ARG A 295 12.20 -7.65 10.09
CA ARG A 295 10.81 -7.23 9.83
C ARG A 295 9.91 -8.42 9.44
N ARG A 296 10.43 -9.41 8.75
CA ARG A 296 9.73 -10.68 8.49
C ARG A 296 9.57 -11.52 9.76
N GLY A 297 10.51 -11.46 10.71
CA GLY A 297 10.32 -12.01 12.06
C GLY A 297 9.07 -11.44 12.75
N ARG A 298 8.85 -10.12 12.66
CA ARG A 298 7.62 -9.45 13.15
C ARG A 298 6.35 -9.90 12.41
N TYR A 299 6.46 -10.18 11.11
CA TYR A 299 5.33 -10.71 10.32
C TYR A 299 4.92 -12.11 10.78
N VAL A 300 5.89 -13.00 11.05
CA VAL A 300 5.66 -14.33 11.62
C VAL A 300 5.12 -14.24 13.06
N GLU A 301 5.68 -13.36 13.90
CA GLU A 301 5.16 -13.08 15.25
C GLU A 301 3.68 -12.68 15.23
N PHE A 302 3.26 -11.83 14.30
CA PHE A 302 1.84 -11.49 14.16
C PHE A 302 1.00 -12.69 13.73
N ASN A 303 1.38 -13.37 12.64
CA ASN A 303 0.57 -14.42 12.05
C ASN A 303 0.41 -15.65 12.98
N LEU A 304 1.42 -15.99 13.79
CA LEU A 304 1.36 -17.15 14.68
C LEU A 304 0.72 -16.85 16.06
N VAL A 305 0.72 -15.59 16.52
CA VAL A 305 0.24 -15.24 17.87
C VAL A 305 -1.11 -14.51 17.86
N TYR A 306 -1.36 -13.66 16.87
CA TYR A 306 -2.50 -12.73 16.87
C TYR A 306 -3.46 -12.88 15.70
N ASP A 307 -3.02 -13.38 14.54
CA ASP A 307 -3.92 -13.50 13.39
C ASP A 307 -5.01 -14.56 13.60
N ARG A 308 -6.26 -14.10 13.62
CA ARG A 308 -7.44 -14.92 13.87
C ARG A 308 -7.64 -15.97 12.79
N GLY A 309 -7.35 -15.63 11.52
CA GLY A 309 -7.47 -16.56 10.38
C GLY A 309 -6.47 -17.73 10.46
N THR A 310 -5.20 -17.41 10.73
CA THR A 310 -4.13 -18.41 10.90
C THR A 310 -4.39 -19.30 12.12
N LYS A 311 -4.72 -18.72 13.28
CA LYS A 311 -5.09 -19.48 14.50
C LYS A 311 -6.27 -20.42 14.26
N PHE A 312 -7.35 -19.92 13.66
CA PHE A 312 -8.55 -20.73 13.36
C PHE A 312 -8.25 -21.86 12.37
N GLY A 313 -7.50 -21.58 11.30
CA GLY A 313 -7.14 -22.58 10.29
C GLY A 313 -6.30 -23.72 10.86
N LEU A 314 -5.32 -23.43 11.72
CA LEU A 314 -4.48 -24.45 12.36
C LEU A 314 -5.25 -25.28 13.41
N MET A 315 -6.25 -24.69 14.07
CA MET A 315 -7.08 -25.37 15.08
C MET A 315 -8.29 -26.14 14.50
N THR A 316 -8.60 -25.97 13.21
CA THR A 316 -9.74 -26.62 12.56
C THR A 316 -9.32 -27.95 11.93
N PRO A 317 -9.85 -29.11 12.38
CA PRO A 317 -9.52 -30.42 11.81
C PRO A 317 -9.74 -30.49 10.28
N GLY A 318 -8.97 -31.33 9.60
CA GLY A 318 -9.06 -31.51 8.15
C GLY A 318 -8.59 -30.32 7.29
N SER A 319 -8.16 -29.20 7.90
CA SER A 319 -7.64 -28.04 7.17
C SER A 319 -6.28 -28.32 6.53
N ARG A 320 -6.09 -27.87 5.27
CA ARG A 320 -4.82 -28.00 4.56
C ARG A 320 -3.79 -27.02 5.14
N ILE A 321 -3.01 -27.47 6.12
CA ILE A 321 -1.98 -26.69 6.85
C ILE A 321 -1.05 -25.91 5.92
N GLU A 322 -0.59 -26.55 4.84
CA GLU A 322 0.25 -25.92 3.80
C GLU A 322 -0.41 -24.74 3.07
N SER A 323 -1.74 -24.63 3.06
CA SER A 323 -2.46 -23.46 2.53
C SER A 323 -2.49 -22.29 3.52
N ILE A 324 -2.41 -22.58 4.82
CA ILE A 324 -2.45 -21.60 5.91
C ILE A 324 -1.04 -21.02 6.12
N LEU A 325 -0.03 -21.90 6.19
CA LEU A 325 1.39 -21.52 6.31
C LEU A 325 2.02 -21.05 4.99
N MET A 326 1.25 -21.06 3.89
CA MET A 326 1.53 -20.29 2.67
C MET A 326 1.84 -18.82 2.99
N SER A 327 1.19 -18.26 4.02
CA SER A 327 1.36 -16.89 4.51
C SER A 327 2.72 -16.60 5.17
N MET A 328 3.55 -17.60 5.43
CA MET A 328 4.87 -17.41 6.05
C MET A 328 5.94 -17.12 4.99
N PRO A 329 6.89 -16.19 5.24
CA PRO A 329 8.02 -15.96 4.35
C PRO A 329 8.94 -17.19 4.30
N LEU A 330 9.69 -17.33 3.20
CA LEU A 330 10.69 -18.41 3.05
C LEU A 330 11.82 -18.28 4.08
N THR A 331 12.18 -17.05 4.45
CA THR A 331 13.20 -16.73 5.45
C THR A 331 12.76 -15.59 6.37
N ALA A 332 13.05 -15.74 7.67
CA ALA A 332 12.89 -14.74 8.72
C ALA A 332 14.02 -14.85 9.75
N ARG A 333 14.24 -13.80 10.57
CA ARG A 333 15.33 -13.75 11.56
C ARG A 333 14.87 -13.11 12.86
N TRP A 334 15.41 -13.64 13.97
CA TRP A 334 15.31 -13.05 15.30
C TRP A 334 16.72 -12.82 15.85
N GLU A 335 16.90 -11.71 16.56
CA GLU A 335 18.14 -11.36 17.25
C GLU A 335 17.79 -10.88 18.66
N TYR A 336 18.52 -11.38 19.66
CA TYR A 336 18.31 -11.01 21.06
C TYR A 336 18.71 -9.55 21.30
N MET A 337 17.82 -8.78 21.93
CA MET A 337 17.98 -7.34 22.21
C MET A 337 18.44 -6.50 21.00
N HIS A 338 17.96 -6.82 19.79
CA HIS A 338 18.19 -5.97 18.62
C HIS A 338 17.44 -4.64 18.76
N GLU A 339 18.18 -3.57 19.02
CA GLU A 339 17.73 -2.19 18.83
C GLU A 339 18.12 -1.72 17.42
N PRO A 340 17.17 -1.26 16.57
CA PRO A 340 17.51 -0.69 15.29
C PRO A 340 18.19 0.68 15.45
N ASP A 341 19.13 1.04 14.58
CA ASP A 341 19.76 2.37 14.59
C ASP A 341 18.81 3.45 14.02
N VAL A 342 17.81 3.82 14.83
CA VAL A 342 16.86 4.90 14.55
C VAL A 342 17.51 6.29 14.50
N LEU A 343 18.80 6.41 14.85
CA LEU A 343 19.54 7.67 14.87
C LEU A 343 20.37 7.88 13.59
N ALA A 344 20.70 6.82 12.84
CA ALA A 344 21.41 6.91 11.57
C ALA A 344 20.61 7.61 10.46
N GLN A 345 19.28 7.46 10.44
CA GLN A 345 18.41 8.20 9.50
C GLN A 345 18.32 9.68 9.86
N LYS A 346 19.32 10.44 9.41
CA LYS A 346 19.40 11.90 9.56
C LYS A 346 18.16 12.58 8.99
N VAL A 347 17.22 12.94 9.87
CA VAL A 347 16.15 13.90 9.58
C VAL A 347 16.82 15.22 9.17
N THR A 348 16.97 15.41 7.86
CA THR A 348 17.60 16.61 7.31
C THR A 348 16.73 17.80 7.64
N SER A 349 17.19 18.61 8.59
CA SER A 349 16.35 19.63 9.22
C SER A 349 15.81 20.60 8.17
N LYS A 350 14.49 20.62 7.98
CA LYS A 350 13.78 21.56 7.09
C LYS A 350 13.96 23.04 7.53
N ARG A 351 14.72 23.31 8.60
CA ARG A 351 15.17 24.63 9.06
C ARG A 351 16.16 25.28 8.09
N ILE A 352 15.63 26.00 7.11
CA ILE A 352 16.38 26.95 6.30
C ILE A 352 17.10 27.96 7.23
N PRO A 353 18.43 28.15 7.15
CA PRO A 353 19.16 29.06 8.03
C PRO A 353 18.68 30.52 7.86
N ALA A 354 18.72 31.27 8.96
CA ALA A 354 18.13 32.62 9.02
C ALA A 354 18.68 33.58 7.94
N ASN A 355 19.97 33.45 7.59
CA ASN A 355 20.59 34.23 6.53
C ASN A 355 19.98 33.96 5.13
N HIS A 356 19.44 32.77 4.88
CA HIS A 356 18.78 32.41 3.62
C HIS A 356 17.32 32.87 3.62
N ARG A 357 16.61 32.75 4.75
CA ARG A 357 15.27 33.37 4.93
C ARG A 357 15.34 34.89 4.68
N TYR A 358 16.32 35.57 5.28
CA TYR A 358 16.54 37.00 5.08
C TYR A 358 16.94 37.37 3.64
N LYS A 359 17.72 36.52 2.94
CA LYS A 359 18.01 36.69 1.50
C LYS A 359 16.75 36.57 0.63
N ILE A 360 15.86 35.63 0.94
CA ILE A 360 14.57 35.45 0.23
C ILE A 360 13.67 36.66 0.48
N GLU A 361 13.47 37.07 1.74
CA GLU A 361 12.71 38.27 2.08
C GLU A 361 13.26 39.52 1.40
N LYS A 362 14.59 39.71 1.41
CA LYS A 362 15.22 40.87 0.74
C LYS A 362 14.95 40.84 -0.76
N ARG A 363 15.07 39.69 -1.44
CA ARG A 363 14.71 39.54 -2.86
C ARG A 363 13.25 39.89 -3.13
N ILE A 364 12.31 39.48 -2.27
CA ILE A 364 10.88 39.81 -2.39
C ILE A 364 10.64 41.31 -2.16
N LYS A 365 11.26 41.90 -1.13
CA LYS A 365 11.19 43.34 -0.81
C LYS A 365 11.77 44.18 -1.95
N ASP A 366 12.91 43.80 -2.53
CA ASP A 366 13.51 44.47 -3.69
C ASP A 366 12.69 44.27 -4.98
N HIS A 367 12.08 43.10 -5.20
CA HIS A 367 11.14 42.86 -6.30
C HIS A 367 9.90 43.77 -6.21
N HIS A 368 9.26 43.85 -5.04
CA HIS A 368 8.12 44.75 -4.82
C HIS A 368 8.54 46.23 -4.89
N ARG A 369 9.75 46.59 -4.45
CA ARG A 369 10.33 47.93 -4.61
C ARG A 369 10.56 48.28 -6.09
N LYS A 370 11.00 47.32 -6.90
CA LYS A 370 11.13 47.48 -8.35
C LYS A 370 9.77 47.69 -9.01
N LEU A 371 8.80 46.80 -8.77
CA LEU A 371 7.43 46.97 -9.28
C LEU A 371 6.82 48.34 -8.92
N ARG A 372 7.04 48.83 -7.69
CA ARG A 372 6.59 50.16 -7.24
C ARG A 372 7.33 51.33 -7.91
N LYS A 373 8.57 51.15 -8.39
CA LYS A 373 9.29 52.14 -9.21
C LYS A 373 8.83 52.09 -10.67
N ASP A 374 8.75 50.90 -11.24
CA ASP A 374 8.32 50.68 -12.62
C ASP A 374 6.88 51.21 -12.83
N ALA A 375 6.00 51.07 -11.83
CA ALA A 375 4.65 51.64 -11.81
C ALA A 375 4.60 53.18 -11.60
N LYS A 376 5.67 53.83 -11.11
CA LYS A 376 5.74 55.29 -10.94
C LYS A 376 6.44 56.00 -12.10
N ASN A 377 7.31 55.32 -12.83
CA ASN A 377 8.19 55.93 -13.85
C ASN A 377 7.75 55.63 -15.30
N GLY A 378 6.64 54.92 -15.51
CA GLY A 378 6.14 54.58 -16.85
C GLY A 378 5.19 55.66 -17.42
N PRO A 379 5.50 56.31 -18.56
CA PRO A 379 4.55 57.20 -19.24
C PRO A 379 3.38 56.40 -19.80
N LYS A 380 2.15 56.71 -19.36
CA LYS A 380 0.84 56.09 -19.75
C LYS A 380 1.00 54.69 -20.39
N ALA A 381 1.42 53.72 -19.58
CA ALA A 381 1.76 52.39 -20.05
C ALA A 381 0.60 51.78 -20.86
N GLN A 382 0.85 51.48 -22.14
CA GLN A 382 -0.09 50.74 -22.97
C GLN A 382 -0.48 49.44 -22.26
N HIS A 383 -1.78 49.15 -22.25
CA HIS A 383 -2.39 48.12 -21.43
C HIS A 383 -1.86 46.72 -21.79
N ARG A 384 -0.76 46.30 -21.16
CA ARG A 384 -0.35 44.89 -21.13
C ARG A 384 -1.48 44.13 -20.46
N SER A 385 -2.28 43.46 -21.27
CA SER A 385 -3.38 42.64 -20.79
C SER A 385 -2.88 41.71 -19.68
N LYS A 386 -3.66 41.60 -18.60
CA LYS A 386 -3.48 40.47 -17.68
C LYS A 386 -3.48 39.22 -18.55
N LYS A 387 -2.47 38.35 -18.37
CA LYS A 387 -2.59 36.99 -18.89
C LYS A 387 -3.82 36.40 -18.22
N ASP A 388 -4.76 35.98 -19.05
CA ASP A 388 -6.03 35.41 -18.62
C ASP A 388 -5.76 34.22 -17.67
N PRO A 389 -6.31 34.20 -16.45
CA PRO A 389 -6.16 33.07 -15.53
C PRO A 389 -6.95 31.89 -16.10
N GLY A 390 -6.27 31.11 -16.95
CA GLY A 390 -6.89 30.11 -17.82
C GLY A 390 -7.80 29.13 -17.09
N ILE A 391 -8.89 28.78 -17.78
CA ILE A 391 -10.06 28.03 -17.27
C ILE A 391 -9.66 26.92 -16.29
N PRO A 392 -10.07 27.02 -15.00
CA PRO A 392 -9.76 26.02 -13.98
C PRO A 392 -10.15 24.60 -14.39
N ASN A 393 -9.41 23.61 -13.88
CA ASN A 393 -9.50 22.24 -14.41
C ASN A 393 -10.87 21.59 -14.23
N ASN A 394 -11.62 22.00 -13.21
CA ASN A 394 -12.92 21.44 -12.86
C ASN A 394 -14.11 22.21 -13.49
N PHE A 395 -13.88 23.03 -14.51
CA PHE A 395 -14.97 23.77 -15.16
C PHE A 395 -15.70 22.91 -16.22
N PRO A 396 -17.01 22.63 -16.08
CA PRO A 396 -17.68 21.54 -16.81
C PRO A 396 -17.81 21.74 -18.33
N PHE A 397 -17.54 22.94 -18.85
CA PHE A 397 -17.56 23.25 -20.29
C PHE A 397 -16.19 23.67 -20.84
N LYS A 398 -15.10 23.33 -20.12
CA LYS A 398 -13.73 23.75 -20.43
C LYS A 398 -13.32 23.45 -21.88
N GLU A 399 -13.62 22.26 -22.40
CA GLU A 399 -13.23 21.87 -23.76
C GLU A 399 -13.96 22.68 -24.84
N GLN A 400 -15.27 22.89 -24.69
CA GLN A 400 -16.07 23.69 -25.64
C GLN A 400 -15.57 25.15 -25.70
N ILE A 401 -15.19 25.74 -24.56
CA ILE A 401 -14.65 27.10 -24.52
C ILE A 401 -13.22 27.15 -25.09
N LEU A 402 -12.40 26.12 -24.85
CA LEU A 402 -11.08 26.00 -25.49
C LEU A 402 -11.20 25.86 -27.03
N GLN A 403 -12.20 25.12 -27.51
CA GLN A 403 -12.54 25.00 -28.93
C GLN A 403 -12.89 26.38 -29.53
N GLN A 404 -13.83 27.11 -28.92
CA GLN A 404 -14.19 28.46 -29.35
C GLN A 404 -13.00 29.44 -29.34
N ILE A 405 -12.12 29.34 -28.33
CA ILE A 405 -10.90 30.16 -28.26
C ILE A 405 -9.91 29.79 -29.37
N ALA A 406 -9.84 28.51 -29.79
CA ALA A 406 -9.03 28.09 -30.92
C ALA A 406 -9.61 28.61 -32.25
N ASP A 407 -10.92 28.47 -32.46
CA ASP A 407 -11.62 28.95 -33.68
C ASP A 407 -11.53 30.46 -33.84
N GLN A 408 -11.68 31.23 -32.75
CA GLN A 408 -11.47 32.68 -32.76
C GLN A 408 -10.02 33.06 -33.09
N LYS A 409 -9.03 32.31 -32.56
CA LYS A 409 -7.61 32.52 -32.91
C LYS A 409 -7.33 32.21 -34.38
N MET A 410 -7.91 31.16 -34.95
CA MET A 410 -7.78 30.82 -36.37
C MET A 410 -8.37 31.91 -37.27
N LYS A 411 -9.61 32.37 -37.01
CA LYS A 411 -10.22 33.48 -37.75
C LYS A 411 -9.40 34.77 -37.64
N ALA A 412 -8.93 35.12 -36.44
CA ALA A 412 -8.07 36.28 -36.22
C ALA A 412 -6.63 36.12 -36.76
N GLN A 413 -6.22 34.92 -37.16
CA GLN A 413 -4.98 34.66 -37.89
C GLN A 413 -5.21 34.91 -39.39
N GLU A 414 -6.26 34.34 -39.98
CA GLU A 414 -6.64 34.58 -41.39
C GLU A 414 -6.85 36.07 -41.69
N GLU A 415 -7.55 36.81 -40.83
CA GLU A 415 -7.77 38.24 -41.01
C GLU A 415 -6.45 39.03 -41.01
N LYS A 416 -5.47 38.63 -40.18
CA LYS A 416 -4.13 39.25 -40.18
C LYS A 416 -3.35 38.91 -41.43
N GLU A 417 -3.54 37.73 -42.02
CA GLU A 417 -2.91 37.33 -43.28
C GLU A 417 -3.52 38.11 -44.45
N LYS A 418 -4.86 38.17 -44.53
CA LYS A 418 -5.61 39.00 -45.50
C LYS A 418 -5.21 40.49 -45.38
N ALA A 419 -5.07 41.01 -44.16
CA ALA A 419 -4.61 42.39 -43.92
C ALA A 419 -3.13 42.62 -44.29
N LYS A 420 -2.23 41.65 -44.02
CA LYS A 420 -0.83 41.70 -44.50
C LYS A 420 -0.77 41.73 -46.03
N GLU A 421 -1.55 40.88 -46.70
CA GLU A 421 -1.55 40.78 -48.16
C GLU A 421 -2.10 42.06 -48.81
N ALA A 422 -3.21 42.60 -48.30
CA ALA A 422 -3.74 43.90 -48.69
C ALA A 422 -2.71 45.03 -48.50
N ARG A 423 -1.99 45.04 -47.37
CA ARG A 423 -0.91 46.00 -47.10
C ARG A 423 0.30 45.83 -48.04
N ARG A 424 0.61 44.61 -48.48
CA ARG A 424 1.64 44.35 -49.49
C ARG A 424 1.22 44.86 -50.87
N LYS A 425 0.00 44.54 -51.31
CA LYS A 425 -0.60 45.06 -52.56
C LYS A 425 -0.64 46.60 -52.58
N ALA A 426 -0.98 47.22 -51.45
CA ALA A 426 -0.94 48.67 -51.30
C ALA A 426 0.49 49.26 -51.39
N SER A 427 1.49 48.62 -50.75
CA SER A 427 2.88 49.09 -50.79
C SER A 427 3.51 48.93 -52.18
N GLU A 428 3.15 47.88 -52.92
CA GLU A 428 3.53 47.69 -54.32
C GLU A 428 2.90 48.76 -55.24
N LYS A 429 1.62 49.11 -55.04
CA LYS A 429 0.94 50.19 -55.77
C LYS A 429 1.59 51.55 -55.48
N ALA A 430 1.95 51.83 -54.23
CA ALA A 430 2.70 53.02 -53.83
C ALA A 430 4.13 53.05 -54.41
N ARG A 431 4.86 51.91 -54.42
CA ARG A 431 6.18 51.80 -55.05
C ARG A 431 6.13 52.07 -56.55
N LYS A 432 5.10 51.59 -57.25
CA LYS A 432 4.87 51.91 -58.68
C LYS A 432 4.66 53.41 -58.87
N ALA A 433 3.76 54.04 -58.10
CA ALA A 433 3.51 55.48 -58.18
C ALA A 433 4.76 56.34 -57.90
N ASN A 434 5.56 56.00 -56.88
CA ASN A 434 6.82 56.71 -56.61
C ASN A 434 7.90 56.49 -57.68
N LYS A 435 7.90 55.34 -58.37
CA LYS A 435 8.80 55.10 -59.51
C LYS A 435 8.41 55.99 -60.71
N THR A 436 7.11 56.26 -60.91
CA THR A 436 6.63 57.23 -61.89
C THR A 436 7.03 58.67 -61.52
N LYS A 437 6.85 59.09 -60.25
CA LYS A 437 7.30 60.43 -59.80
C LYS A 437 8.81 60.63 -59.99
N LYS A 438 9.63 59.66 -59.56
CA LYS A 438 11.10 59.80 -59.60
C LYS A 438 11.70 59.68 -61.02
N ALA A 439 10.90 59.33 -62.03
CA ALA A 439 11.26 59.50 -63.44
C ALA A 439 11.06 60.95 -63.92
N ASN A 440 10.19 61.71 -63.26
CA ASN A 440 9.80 63.07 -63.64
C ASN A 440 10.62 64.17 -62.94
N GLU A 441 11.32 63.83 -61.85
CA GLU A 441 12.21 64.74 -61.09
C GLU A 441 13.67 64.67 -61.56
N LYS A 442 14.05 63.69 -62.38
CA LYS A 442 15.46 63.46 -62.78
C LYS A 442 15.88 64.24 -64.04
N SER A 443 15.10 65.24 -64.42
CA SER A 443 15.27 66.11 -65.59
C SER A 443 15.71 67.54 -65.22
N SER A 444 15.83 67.87 -63.93
CA SER A 444 16.15 69.22 -63.45
C SER A 444 17.16 69.19 -62.30
N GLU A 445 18.44 69.39 -62.62
CA GLU A 445 19.46 70.20 -61.89
C GLU A 445 20.89 69.78 -62.31
N SER A 446 21.62 70.69 -62.99
CA SER A 446 23.01 70.45 -63.42
C SER A 446 23.81 71.76 -63.65
N ALA A 447 24.25 72.37 -62.55
CA ALA A 447 25.21 73.50 -62.45
C ALA A 447 25.68 73.58 -60.97
N THR A 448 26.86 74.07 -60.55
CA THR A 448 28.06 74.66 -61.20
C THR A 448 29.31 74.30 -60.35
N ALA A 449 30.55 74.76 -60.65
CA ALA A 449 31.78 74.06 -60.20
C ALA A 449 32.94 74.87 -59.54
N ALA A 450 33.73 74.15 -58.71
CA ALA A 450 35.17 74.33 -58.36
C ALA A 450 35.60 75.56 -57.50
N PRO A 451 36.85 75.62 -56.92
CA PRO A 451 37.99 74.67 -56.94
C PRO A 451 38.61 74.27 -55.55
N LYS A 452 39.79 73.62 -55.59
CA LYS A 452 40.65 72.99 -54.53
C LYS A 452 41.51 73.99 -53.70
N PRO A 453 42.29 73.61 -52.64
CA PRO A 453 42.94 72.31 -52.28
C PRO A 453 42.73 71.89 -50.78
N LYS A 454 43.52 71.08 -50.03
CA LYS A 454 44.83 70.36 -50.17
C LYS A 454 44.94 69.16 -49.17
N ALA A 455 45.99 68.33 -49.31
CA ALA A 455 46.82 67.57 -48.35
C ALA A 455 46.37 67.31 -46.89
N GLU A 456 46.59 66.15 -46.22
CA GLU A 456 47.15 64.79 -46.49
C GLU A 456 46.85 63.92 -45.21
N SER A 457 47.16 62.63 -44.95
CA SER A 457 47.79 61.45 -45.62
C SER A 457 47.36 60.12 -44.89
N SER A 458 47.90 58.96 -45.31
CA SER A 458 48.15 57.67 -44.59
C SER A 458 47.22 57.18 -43.43
N SER A 459 46.54 56.02 -43.43
CA SER A 459 46.87 54.60 -43.82
C SER A 459 47.83 53.86 -42.85
N THR A 460 47.71 52.58 -42.46
CA THR A 460 46.96 51.38 -42.94
C THR A 460 46.54 50.39 -41.80
N GLU A 461 45.84 49.31 -42.19
CA GLU A 461 45.68 47.92 -41.65
C GLU A 461 46.76 47.36 -40.69
N GLY A 462 46.60 46.26 -39.92
CA GLY A 462 45.47 45.32 -39.69
C GLY A 462 45.92 43.92 -39.14
N VAL A 463 44.96 43.07 -38.72
CA VAL A 463 45.04 41.57 -38.61
C VAL A 463 45.79 40.85 -37.43
N LEU A 464 45.00 40.16 -36.59
CA LEU A 464 45.16 38.86 -35.85
C LEU A 464 46.43 38.40 -35.06
N SER A 465 46.21 38.17 -33.75
CA SER A 465 46.54 36.96 -32.92
C SER A 465 47.98 36.41 -32.74
N LYS A 466 48.33 36.03 -31.48
CA LYS A 466 49.28 34.95 -31.14
C LYS A 466 49.12 34.47 -29.68
N ALA A 467 49.77 33.35 -29.30
CA ALA A 467 49.51 32.63 -28.05
C ALA A 467 50.76 32.07 -27.32
N ALA A 468 50.54 31.71 -26.04
CA ALA A 468 51.20 30.67 -25.22
C ALA A 468 52.68 30.79 -24.78
N LYS A 469 52.88 30.72 -23.44
CA LYS A 469 54.02 30.22 -22.63
C LYS A 469 53.59 30.33 -21.13
N ARG A 470 54.00 29.50 -20.15
CA ARG A 470 54.92 28.34 -20.11
C ARG A 470 54.63 27.43 -18.88
N LYS A 471 55.12 26.17 -18.93
CA LYS A 471 55.28 25.16 -17.85
C LYS A 471 56.13 25.65 -16.64
N ALA A 472 56.31 24.94 -15.50
CA ALA A 472 55.58 23.92 -14.71
C ALA A 472 56.51 23.38 -13.56
N ALA A 473 55.98 22.51 -12.65
CA ALA A 473 56.70 21.63 -11.69
C ALA A 473 57.38 22.28 -10.43
N ALA A 474 57.60 21.59 -9.29
CA ALA A 474 56.97 20.40 -8.65
C ALA A 474 57.51 20.16 -7.21
N ALA A 475 56.89 19.24 -6.44
CA ALA A 475 57.39 18.51 -5.25
C ALA A 475 57.68 19.30 -3.93
N GLU A 476 57.60 18.73 -2.71
CA GLU A 476 56.71 17.68 -2.14
C GLU A 476 56.69 17.76 -0.58
N ALA A 477 55.97 16.88 0.13
CA ALA A 477 55.72 16.95 1.58
C ALA A 477 56.76 16.21 2.46
N PRO A 478 56.63 16.21 3.81
CA PRO A 478 55.92 15.09 4.46
C PRO A 478 55.11 15.43 5.75
N SER A 479 54.50 14.41 6.37
CA SER A 479 53.56 14.50 7.50
C SER A 479 54.20 14.34 8.90
N ALA A 480 53.47 14.70 9.97
CA ALA A 480 53.52 14.01 11.27
C ALA A 480 52.33 14.36 12.21
N THR A 481 51.96 13.42 13.08
CA THR A 481 50.87 13.49 14.08
C THR A 481 51.34 13.89 15.50
N LYS A 482 50.49 14.51 16.34
CA LYS A 482 50.04 13.96 17.66
C LYS A 482 49.14 14.87 18.55
N LYS A 483 48.11 14.23 19.12
CA LYS A 483 47.54 14.30 20.49
C LYS A 483 47.41 15.63 21.29
N SER A 484 46.15 15.95 21.61
CA SER A 484 45.57 16.28 22.93
C SER A 484 46.10 17.43 23.81
N LYS A 485 45.17 18.24 24.33
CA LYS A 485 45.22 18.71 25.73
C LYS A 485 43.83 18.96 26.32
N THR A 486 43.56 18.35 27.47
CA THR A 486 42.38 18.63 28.31
C THR A 486 42.58 19.96 29.06
N THR A 487 41.52 20.67 29.41
CA THR A 487 41.58 21.72 30.44
C THR A 487 40.29 21.73 31.27
N VAL A 488 40.43 21.43 32.56
CA VAL A 488 39.33 21.52 33.54
C VAL A 488 39.39 22.90 34.20
N THR A 489 38.24 23.53 34.39
CA THR A 489 38.06 24.59 35.39
C THR A 489 36.79 24.31 36.20
N LYS A 490 36.92 24.35 37.53
CA LYS A 490 35.80 24.45 38.48
C LYS A 490 35.83 25.88 39.04
N LYS A 491 34.68 26.56 39.17
CA LYS A 491 34.17 27.07 40.48
C LYS A 491 32.87 27.88 40.43
N ASP A 492 32.25 27.97 41.62
CA ASP A 492 31.47 29.07 42.19
C ASP A 492 30.04 29.41 41.70
N THR A 493 29.11 28.56 42.13
CA THR A 493 27.93 28.87 42.99
C THR A 493 27.33 30.30 43.08
N ARG A 494 26.03 30.41 42.72
CA ARG A 494 24.86 31.02 43.45
C ARG A 494 23.69 31.14 42.44
N LYS A 495 22.44 30.70 42.67
CA LYS A 495 21.48 30.69 43.80
C LYS A 495 20.65 31.98 43.96
N ALA A 496 19.51 32.02 43.27
CA ALA A 496 18.24 32.68 43.58
C ALA A 496 17.16 32.00 42.70
N GLN A 497 15.99 31.49 43.13
CA GLN A 497 14.95 31.89 44.10
C GLN A 497 13.92 32.92 43.60
N LYS A 498 12.91 32.39 42.89
CA LYS A 498 11.46 32.63 42.99
C LYS A 498 10.82 31.33 42.46
N GLN A 499 9.90 30.60 43.10
CA GLN A 499 8.95 30.87 44.18
C GLN A 499 7.79 31.79 43.78
N GLU A 500 6.71 31.13 43.34
CA GLU A 500 5.32 31.56 43.41
C GLU A 500 4.50 30.27 43.64
N GLU A 501 4.24 30.00 44.91
CA GLU A 501 3.15 29.16 45.44
C GLU A 501 1.86 30.01 45.43
N VAL A 502 0.62 29.52 45.53
CA VAL A 502 -0.04 28.19 45.45
C VAL A 502 -1.54 28.51 45.29
N GLU A 503 -2.32 27.64 44.67
CA GLU A 503 -3.65 27.29 45.18
C GLU A 503 -4.13 26.00 44.50
N ASP A 504 -4.36 24.98 45.33
CA ASP A 504 -4.80 23.64 44.94
C ASP A 504 -6.33 23.56 44.97
N ASP A 505 -6.89 22.55 44.33
CA ASP A 505 -8.14 21.91 44.79
C ASP A 505 -8.06 20.42 44.39
N ASP A 506 -8.28 19.53 45.36
CA ASP A 506 -8.08 18.09 45.20
C ASP A 506 -9.27 17.40 44.49
N GLU A 507 -8.97 16.42 43.64
CA GLU A 507 -9.71 15.15 43.72
C GLU A 507 -8.77 13.98 43.38
N VAL A 508 -8.69 13.01 44.29
CA VAL A 508 -7.83 11.82 44.18
C VAL A 508 -8.74 10.60 44.07
N ASP A 509 -8.51 9.76 43.07
CA ASP A 509 -8.78 8.33 43.21
C ASP A 509 -7.64 7.51 42.61
N GLN A 510 -7.47 6.30 43.11
CA GLN A 510 -6.30 5.45 42.92
C GLN A 510 -6.66 4.16 42.22
N ASP A 511 -5.86 3.76 41.22
CA ASP A 511 -5.66 2.33 40.97
C ASP A 511 -4.29 2.08 40.35
N ALA A 512 -3.50 1.22 41.01
CA ALA A 512 -2.12 0.89 40.63
C ALA A 512 -2.04 -0.57 40.13
N PRO A 513 -1.13 -0.90 39.20
CA PRO A 513 -1.17 -2.20 38.51
C PRO A 513 -0.83 -3.38 39.42
N TYR A 514 -1.67 -4.42 39.33
CA TYR A 514 -1.50 -5.70 40.01
C TYR A 514 -0.20 -6.42 39.57
N ASN A 515 0.66 -6.76 40.53
CA ASN A 515 1.97 -7.35 40.28
C ASN A 515 1.95 -8.87 40.45
N PHE A 516 2.08 -9.62 39.34
CA PHE A 516 2.06 -11.09 39.35
C PHE A 516 3.49 -11.65 39.41
N ALA A 517 4.12 -11.63 40.58
CA ALA A 517 5.50 -12.08 40.75
C ALA A 517 5.88 -12.56 42.18
N GLU A 518 5.02 -13.30 42.88
CA GLU A 518 5.40 -13.98 44.13
C GLU A 518 4.51 -15.19 44.42
N HIS A 519 5.02 -16.41 44.17
CA HIS A 519 4.72 -17.67 44.88
C HIS A 519 5.52 -18.84 44.24
N PHE A 520 6.80 -18.91 44.58
CA PHE A 520 7.59 -20.13 44.51
C PHE A 520 8.26 -20.31 45.88
N THR A 521 7.80 -21.30 46.65
CA THR A 521 8.41 -21.71 47.92
C THR A 521 8.55 -23.22 47.88
N ALA A 522 9.79 -23.70 47.88
CA ALA A 522 10.10 -25.12 47.93
C ALA A 522 9.75 -25.72 49.31
N GLY A 523 9.60 -27.04 49.33
CA GLY A 523 9.31 -27.82 50.53
C GLY A 523 9.80 -29.25 50.35
N ASP A 524 11.10 -29.43 50.52
CA ASP A 524 11.69 -30.73 50.89
C ASP A 524 11.15 -31.10 52.30
N ASN A 525 11.05 -32.36 52.74
CA ASN A 525 11.41 -33.67 52.19
C ASN A 525 10.44 -34.70 52.81
N ASP A 526 10.43 -35.93 52.31
CA ASP A 526 10.82 -37.14 53.06
C ASP A 526 10.44 -38.40 52.26
N ALA A 527 11.19 -39.48 52.49
CA ALA A 527 11.00 -40.77 51.84
C ALA A 527 11.00 -41.88 52.90
N GLU A 528 10.15 -42.88 52.70
CA GLU A 528 10.35 -44.23 53.25
C GLU A 528 10.16 -45.22 52.10
N ASP A 529 10.92 -46.30 52.16
CA ASP A 529 10.90 -47.40 51.20
C ASP A 529 9.72 -48.36 51.48
N ASP A 530 9.44 -49.26 50.55
CA ASP A 530 9.16 -50.67 50.86
C ASP A 530 9.37 -51.50 49.57
N GLU A 531 10.12 -52.59 49.70
CA GLU A 531 10.29 -53.63 48.66
C GLU A 531 9.21 -54.72 48.88
N ASP A 532 8.95 -55.58 47.88
CA ASP A 532 8.84 -57.04 48.07
C ASP A 532 8.50 -57.80 46.77
N GLU A 533 9.19 -58.94 46.62
CA GLU A 533 8.90 -60.23 45.92
C GLU A 533 7.98 -60.23 44.67
N GLU A 534 8.44 -60.68 43.48
CA GLU A 534 8.84 -62.04 43.05
C GLU A 534 7.68 -63.05 42.90
N GLY A 535 7.76 -63.89 41.86
CA GLY A 535 6.73 -64.86 41.46
C GLY A 535 6.83 -65.26 39.98
N ASP A 536 7.47 -66.40 39.72
CA ASP A 536 7.77 -66.97 38.39
C ASP A 536 6.61 -67.84 37.83
N GLU A 537 6.93 -68.62 36.78
CA GLU A 537 6.23 -69.82 36.26
C GLU A 537 4.92 -69.57 35.45
N GLU A 538 4.66 -70.25 34.31
CA GLU A 538 5.51 -71.17 33.51
C GLU A 538 5.08 -71.19 32.02
N GLU A 539 5.54 -72.21 31.28
CA GLU A 539 5.34 -72.42 29.83
C GLU A 539 3.92 -72.89 29.44
N GLU A 540 3.53 -72.74 28.17
CA GLU A 540 3.01 -73.85 27.36
C GLU A 540 3.05 -73.51 25.85
N GLU A 541 3.45 -74.50 25.03
CA GLU A 541 3.35 -74.47 23.55
C GLU A 541 2.02 -75.10 23.11
N GLU A 542 1.49 -74.74 21.94
CA GLU A 542 1.04 -75.73 20.92
C GLU A 542 0.69 -75.05 19.57
N ASP A 543 0.68 -75.85 18.50
CA ASP A 543 0.56 -75.46 17.08
C ASP A 543 -0.89 -75.64 16.51
N ASP A 544 -1.02 -75.55 15.18
CA ASP A 544 -2.13 -76.04 14.31
C ASP A 544 -3.53 -75.39 14.37
N ASP A 545 -3.82 -74.48 13.43
CA ASP A 545 -4.56 -74.78 12.16
C ASP A 545 -4.64 -73.56 11.19
#